data_AF-A0A969GC99-F1
#
_entry.id   AF-A0A969GC99-F1
#
_cell.length_a   1.000
_cell.length_b   1.000
_cell.length_c   1.000
_cell.angle_alpha   90.00
_cell.angle_beta   90.00
_cell.angle_gamma   90.00
#
_symmetry.space_group_name_H-M   'P 1'
#
loop_
_entity.id
_entity.type
_entity.pdbx_description
1 polymer ?
#
loop_
_entity_poly.entity_id
_entity_poly.type
_entity_poly.pdbx_seq_one_letter_code
_entity_poly.pdbx_strand_id
1 'polypeptide(L)'
;MYGSDSVSIVEPTPLMSGINSVPVSCFGDINGSASVNPTGGTVPYFYNWANSAQNTQTVFGLAPGFTYVTVTDLYNCQILDTVLVQEPTPVTATSVSTPTSCFNGSDGTATVTAAGGVGNYNYNWIGQNQTTQTAVGLAAGTYLVEVADSNNCSIFDTIVVTQPTPLAMIPSISGASCFGNSDGAVGVVPVGGVGPYSYQWNTSPTDIFSSVTGLASGTYTVTITDANSCTLVDSFFIPQPPMLNFNSGSTPVSCNAGSNGSAFINVSGGTSPYSYNWSPA
;
A
#
# COMPACT_ATOMS: atom_id res chain seq x y z
N MET A 1 -36.05 -34.61 93.91
CA MET A 1 -35.16 -34.87 92.76
C MET A 1 -35.84 -34.37 91.51
N TYR A 2 -35.29 -33.35 90.85
CA TYR A 2 -35.49 -33.12 89.42
C TYR A 2 -34.20 -32.46 88.92
N GLY A 3 -33.37 -33.24 88.22
CA GLY A 3 -32.26 -32.69 87.45
C GLY A 3 -32.83 -32.21 86.12
N SER A 4 -32.71 -30.93 85.83
CA SER A 4 -32.98 -30.40 84.50
C SER A 4 -31.77 -30.72 83.63
N ASP A 5 -31.93 -31.63 82.69
CA ASP A 5 -31.00 -31.84 81.60
C ASP A 5 -31.34 -30.85 80.49
N SER A 6 -30.37 -30.03 80.08
CA SER A 6 -30.55 -29.08 78.99
C SER A 6 -29.78 -29.56 77.78
N VAL A 7 -30.49 -30.02 76.76
CA VAL A 7 -29.93 -30.27 75.43
C VAL A 7 -29.80 -28.94 74.70
N SER A 8 -28.57 -28.54 74.37
CA SER A 8 -28.34 -27.43 73.44
C SER A 8 -28.53 -27.93 72.02
N ILE A 9 -29.58 -27.44 71.34
CA ILE A 9 -29.76 -27.59 69.91
C ILE A 9 -28.81 -26.59 69.24
N VAL A 10 -27.81 -27.10 68.51
CA VAL A 10 -26.93 -26.27 67.70
C VAL A 10 -27.48 -26.28 66.29
N GLU A 11 -28.06 -25.16 65.87
CA GLU A 11 -28.50 -24.97 64.49
C GLU A 11 -27.28 -24.88 63.56
N PRO A 12 -27.29 -25.51 62.37
CA PRO A 12 -26.23 -25.34 61.39
C PRO A 12 -26.10 -23.87 60.98
N THR A 13 -24.88 -23.46 60.61
CA THR A 13 -24.66 -22.09 60.13
C THR A 13 -25.50 -21.81 58.88
N PRO A 14 -25.97 -20.57 58.66
CA PRO A 14 -26.74 -20.22 57.47
C PRO A 14 -25.99 -20.60 56.19
N LEU A 15 -26.72 -21.14 55.22
CA LEU A 15 -26.18 -21.42 53.89
C LEU A 15 -25.81 -20.09 53.21
N MET A 16 -24.56 -19.98 52.75
CA MET A 16 -24.03 -18.83 52.01
C MET A 16 -23.30 -19.33 50.76
N SER A 17 -23.27 -18.54 49.69
CA SER A 17 -22.48 -18.83 48.48
C SER A 17 -21.48 -17.72 48.19
N GLY A 18 -20.29 -18.11 47.73
CA GLY A 18 -19.45 -17.24 46.93
C GLY A 18 -19.49 -17.69 45.47
N ILE A 19 -20.09 -16.89 44.59
CA ILE A 19 -20.11 -17.14 43.15
C ILE A 19 -18.98 -16.41 42.43
N ASN A 20 -18.34 -17.08 41.46
CA ASN A 20 -17.30 -16.54 40.60
C ASN A 20 -17.60 -16.91 39.15
N SER A 21 -17.02 -16.16 38.20
CA SER A 21 -17.14 -16.45 36.77
C SER A 21 -15.82 -16.25 36.03
N VAL A 22 -15.68 -17.00 34.93
CA VAL A 22 -14.66 -16.78 33.91
C VAL A 22 -15.35 -16.16 32.69
N PRO A 23 -14.87 -15.00 32.19
CA PRO A 23 -15.40 -14.38 30.97
C PRO A 23 -15.34 -15.31 29.75
N VAL A 24 -16.12 -15.00 28.72
CA VAL A 24 -15.95 -15.65 27.41
C VAL A 24 -14.64 -15.19 26.76
N SER A 25 -14.06 -16.03 25.89
CA SER A 25 -12.74 -15.76 25.30
C SER A 25 -12.78 -14.68 24.21
N CYS A 26 -13.77 -14.75 23.30
CA CYS A 26 -14.00 -13.75 22.26
C CYS A 26 -15.38 -13.09 22.39
N PHE A 27 -15.52 -11.92 21.77
CA PHE A 27 -16.82 -11.25 21.65
C PHE A 27 -17.82 -12.18 20.95
N GLY A 28 -18.97 -12.44 21.60
CA GLY A 28 -20.01 -13.35 21.11
C GLY A 28 -19.76 -14.86 21.32
N ASP A 29 -18.67 -15.25 21.98
CA ASP A 29 -18.44 -16.67 22.31
C ASP A 29 -19.40 -17.19 23.40
N ILE A 30 -19.50 -18.52 23.50
CA ILE A 30 -20.30 -19.22 24.53
C ILE A 30 -19.44 -20.20 25.35
N ASN A 31 -18.21 -19.80 25.67
CA ASN A 31 -17.22 -20.63 26.39
C ASN A 31 -16.95 -20.15 27.83
N GLY A 32 -17.76 -19.24 28.35
CA GLY A 32 -17.65 -18.74 29.72
C GLY A 32 -17.99 -19.82 30.74
N SER A 33 -17.64 -19.59 32.00
CA SER A 33 -17.99 -20.50 33.09
C SER A 33 -18.34 -19.75 34.38
N ALA A 34 -19.06 -20.43 35.27
CA ALA A 34 -19.37 -19.94 36.60
C ALA A 34 -19.18 -21.05 37.62
N SER A 35 -18.71 -20.71 38.83
CA SER A 35 -18.53 -21.65 39.93
C SER A 35 -19.07 -21.07 41.23
N VAL A 36 -19.61 -21.94 42.08
CA VAL A 36 -20.16 -21.54 43.38
C VAL A 36 -19.45 -22.28 44.51
N ASN A 37 -19.08 -21.58 45.58
CA ASN A 37 -18.46 -22.16 46.77
C ASN A 37 -19.42 -22.01 47.95
N PRO A 38 -20.33 -22.99 48.16
CA PRO A 38 -21.25 -22.95 49.29
C PRO A 38 -20.53 -23.16 50.63
N THR A 39 -20.96 -22.42 51.64
CA THR A 39 -20.51 -22.53 53.04
C THR A 39 -21.73 -22.53 53.96
N GLY A 40 -21.63 -23.22 55.11
CA GLY A 40 -22.78 -23.44 56.00
C GLY A 40 -23.80 -24.43 55.44
N GLY A 41 -24.97 -24.56 56.06
CA GLY A 41 -25.96 -25.59 55.74
C GLY A 41 -25.47 -27.01 56.04
N THR A 42 -26.19 -28.02 55.53
CA THR A 42 -25.84 -29.44 55.70
C THR A 42 -25.54 -30.12 54.37
N VAL A 43 -24.34 -30.69 54.23
CA VAL A 43 -23.92 -31.47 53.06
C VAL A 43 -24.75 -32.76 52.88
N PRO A 44 -24.93 -33.27 51.64
CA PRO A 44 -24.44 -32.75 50.36
C PRO A 44 -25.23 -31.53 49.84
N TYR A 45 -24.59 -30.75 48.98
CA TYR A 45 -25.24 -29.65 48.25
C TYR A 45 -25.65 -30.08 46.84
N PHE A 46 -26.78 -29.55 46.38
CA PHE A 46 -27.33 -29.73 45.03
C PHE A 46 -27.36 -28.40 44.30
N TYR A 47 -26.97 -28.40 43.02
CA TYR A 47 -26.84 -27.21 42.19
C TYR A 47 -27.83 -27.24 41.05
N ASN A 48 -28.55 -26.15 40.83
CA ASN A 48 -29.41 -25.94 39.68
C ASN A 48 -29.05 -24.62 38.99
N TRP A 49 -28.37 -24.71 37.85
CA TRP A 49 -27.95 -23.54 37.07
C TRP A 49 -29.03 -23.14 36.08
N ALA A 50 -29.33 -21.84 36.02
CA ALA A 50 -30.26 -21.29 35.04
C ALA A 50 -29.84 -21.65 33.62
N ASN A 51 -30.81 -22.08 32.81
CA ASN A 51 -30.60 -22.37 31.38
C ASN A 51 -29.52 -23.42 31.09
N SER A 52 -29.17 -24.28 32.06
CA SER A 52 -28.21 -25.36 31.89
C SER A 52 -28.75 -26.65 32.52
N ALA A 53 -28.46 -27.79 31.88
CA ALA A 53 -28.73 -29.11 32.46
C ALA A 53 -27.62 -29.59 33.41
N GLN A 54 -26.52 -28.85 33.51
CA GLN A 54 -25.40 -29.19 34.39
C GLN A 54 -25.79 -28.90 35.85
N ASN A 55 -25.49 -29.85 36.74
CA ASN A 55 -25.84 -29.81 38.17
C ASN A 55 -24.61 -29.94 39.07
N THR A 56 -23.46 -29.50 38.57
CA THR A 56 -22.17 -29.50 39.26
C THR A 56 -21.88 -28.15 39.89
N GLN A 57 -20.88 -28.13 40.79
CA GLN A 57 -20.41 -26.91 41.46
C GLN A 57 -19.94 -25.82 40.47
N THR A 58 -19.41 -26.24 39.32
CA THR A 58 -19.02 -25.37 38.21
C THR A 58 -19.86 -25.71 36.99
N VAL A 59 -20.31 -24.69 36.26
CA VAL A 59 -20.99 -24.80 34.97
C VAL A 59 -20.12 -24.19 33.87
N PHE A 60 -20.04 -24.86 32.72
CA PHE A 60 -19.29 -24.41 31.54
C PHE A 60 -20.20 -24.19 30.35
N GLY A 61 -19.72 -23.42 29.36
CA GLY A 61 -20.44 -23.19 28.11
C GLY A 61 -21.47 -22.07 28.22
N LEU A 62 -21.20 -21.06 29.04
CA LEU A 62 -22.10 -19.93 29.24
C LEU A 62 -21.86 -18.84 28.21
N ALA A 63 -22.96 -18.30 27.67
CA ALA A 63 -22.99 -17.05 26.91
C ALA A 63 -22.74 -15.85 27.84
N PRO A 64 -22.29 -14.70 27.31
CA PRO A 64 -22.16 -13.49 28.11
C PRO A 64 -23.51 -12.99 28.62
N GLY A 65 -23.48 -12.40 29.81
CA GLY A 65 -24.68 -11.93 30.52
C GLY A 65 -24.84 -12.56 31.90
N PHE A 66 -25.99 -12.30 32.52
CA PHE A 66 -26.28 -12.80 33.86
C PHE A 66 -26.75 -14.26 33.82
N THR A 67 -26.16 -15.10 34.66
CA THR A 67 -26.67 -16.42 35.02
C THR A 67 -26.89 -16.50 36.53
N TYR A 68 -27.71 -17.43 36.97
CA TYR A 68 -27.98 -17.66 38.39
C TYR A 68 -27.95 -19.15 38.74
N VAL A 69 -27.63 -19.44 40.00
CA VAL A 69 -27.61 -20.80 40.55
C VAL A 69 -28.46 -20.86 41.80
N THR A 70 -29.30 -21.88 41.89
CA THR A 70 -29.95 -22.26 43.14
C THR A 70 -29.10 -23.36 43.80
N VAL A 71 -28.58 -23.10 44.99
CA VAL A 71 -27.89 -24.11 45.81
C VAL A 71 -28.85 -24.59 46.89
N THR A 72 -29.05 -25.90 46.98
CA THR A 72 -29.94 -26.55 47.96
C THR A 72 -29.12 -27.48 48.84
N ASP A 73 -29.30 -27.42 50.16
CA ASP A 73 -28.65 -28.35 51.10
C ASP A 73 -29.49 -29.63 51.34
N LEU A 74 -28.99 -30.56 52.16
CA LEU A 74 -29.68 -31.84 52.45
C LEU A 74 -31.09 -31.66 53.05
N TYR A 75 -31.35 -30.56 53.75
CA TYR A 75 -32.61 -30.29 54.42
C TYR A 75 -33.51 -29.31 53.63
N ASN A 76 -33.20 -29.09 52.35
CA ASN A 76 -33.91 -28.21 51.42
C ASN A 76 -33.80 -26.71 51.74
N CYS A 77 -32.80 -26.28 52.50
CA CYS A 77 -32.47 -24.86 52.61
C CYS A 77 -31.88 -24.39 51.27
N GLN A 78 -32.39 -23.27 50.75
CA GLN A 78 -32.00 -22.77 49.43
C GLN A 78 -31.41 -21.38 49.49
N ILE A 79 -30.42 -21.14 48.63
CA ILE A 79 -29.94 -19.81 48.28
C ILE A 79 -29.93 -19.65 46.76
N LEU A 80 -30.19 -18.43 46.31
CA LEU A 80 -30.12 -18.03 44.92
C LEU A 80 -28.98 -17.01 44.78
N ASP A 81 -28.01 -17.31 43.93
CA ASP A 81 -26.91 -16.41 43.63
C ASP A 81 -26.87 -16.08 42.14
N THR A 82 -26.38 -14.89 41.80
CA THR A 82 -26.35 -14.38 40.42
C THR A 82 -24.94 -13.89 40.09
N VAL A 83 -24.45 -14.22 38.90
CA VAL A 83 -23.14 -13.78 38.42
C VAL A 83 -23.21 -13.31 36.98
N LEU A 84 -22.39 -12.31 36.65
CA LEU A 84 -22.21 -11.79 35.30
C LEU A 84 -21.03 -12.50 34.62
N VAL A 85 -21.31 -13.25 33.56
CA VAL A 85 -20.28 -13.70 32.62
C VAL A 85 -19.98 -12.53 31.68
N GLN A 86 -18.78 -11.98 31.78
CA GLN A 86 -18.34 -10.85 30.94
C GLN A 86 -17.89 -11.32 29.55
N GLU A 87 -17.89 -10.41 28.58
CA GLU A 87 -17.23 -10.58 27.28
C GLU A 87 -16.29 -9.40 26.99
N PRO A 88 -15.20 -9.60 26.22
CA PRO A 88 -14.35 -8.51 25.77
C PRO A 88 -15.05 -7.67 24.69
N THR A 89 -14.59 -6.43 24.50
CA THR A 89 -14.98 -5.63 23.32
C THR A 89 -14.53 -6.32 22.03
N PRO A 90 -15.27 -6.19 20.90
CA PRO A 90 -14.85 -6.79 19.64
C PRO A 90 -13.53 -6.21 19.14
N VAL A 91 -12.72 -7.06 18.50
CA VAL A 91 -11.50 -6.59 17.80
C VAL A 91 -11.91 -5.76 16.60
N THR A 92 -11.26 -4.62 16.42
CA THR A 92 -11.44 -3.69 15.29
C THR A 92 -10.09 -3.31 14.72
N ALA A 93 -10.04 -2.94 13.44
CA ALA A 93 -8.83 -2.50 12.76
C ALA A 93 -9.11 -1.24 11.94
N THR A 94 -8.12 -0.35 11.92
CA THR A 94 -8.02 0.77 10.96
C THR A 94 -6.66 0.72 10.31
N SER A 95 -6.56 1.15 9.06
CA SER A 95 -5.31 1.02 8.31
C SER A 95 -4.99 2.24 7.47
N VAL A 96 -3.69 2.43 7.27
CA VAL A 96 -3.12 3.46 6.42
C VAL A 96 -1.97 2.85 5.60
N SER A 97 -1.67 3.46 4.46
CA SER A 97 -0.59 3.00 3.58
C SER A 97 0.25 4.17 3.07
N THR A 98 1.53 3.92 2.82
CA THR A 98 2.37 4.79 2.00
C THR A 98 2.47 4.21 0.58
N PRO A 99 2.21 5.00 -0.47
CA PRO A 99 2.41 4.57 -1.86
C PRO A 99 3.86 4.17 -2.14
N THR A 100 4.09 3.44 -3.23
CA THR A 100 5.46 3.22 -3.74
C THR A 100 6.02 4.53 -4.31
N SER A 101 7.34 4.72 -4.22
CA SER A 101 7.98 5.96 -4.70
C SER A 101 7.97 6.06 -6.23
N CYS A 102 8.18 4.93 -6.92
CA CYS A 102 8.16 4.85 -8.38
C CYS A 102 7.03 3.96 -8.90
N PHE A 103 6.65 4.15 -10.16
CA PHE A 103 5.82 3.18 -10.88
C PHE A 103 6.55 1.83 -10.94
N ASN A 104 5.85 0.75 -10.56
CA ASN A 104 6.41 -0.58 -10.35
C ASN A 104 7.50 -0.66 -9.25
N GLY A 105 7.56 0.33 -8.36
CA GLY A 105 8.36 0.26 -7.14
C GLY A 105 7.83 -0.79 -6.16
N SER A 106 8.64 -1.12 -5.16
CA SER A 106 8.30 -2.09 -4.12
C SER A 106 8.73 -1.61 -2.74
N ASP A 107 8.60 -0.31 -2.48
CA ASP A 107 8.99 0.37 -1.25
C ASP A 107 7.79 0.97 -0.49
N GLY A 108 6.57 0.63 -0.93
CA GLY A 108 5.34 0.99 -0.22
C GLY A 108 5.26 0.31 1.14
N THR A 109 4.41 0.87 2.00
CA THR A 109 4.15 0.32 3.34
C THR A 109 2.66 0.31 3.65
N ALA A 110 2.25 -0.55 4.56
CA ALA A 110 0.90 -0.60 5.10
C ALA A 110 0.97 -0.81 6.62
N THR A 111 0.25 -0.01 7.39
CA THR A 111 0.23 -0.05 8.86
C THR A 111 -1.20 -0.21 9.34
N VAL A 112 -1.40 -1.13 10.29
CA VAL A 112 -2.72 -1.43 10.86
C VAL A 112 -2.73 -1.06 12.33
N THR A 113 -3.74 -0.33 12.78
CA THR A 113 -3.97 -0.03 14.19
C THR A 113 -5.20 -0.81 14.65
N ALA A 114 -4.97 -1.78 15.54
CA ALA A 114 -6.01 -2.60 16.14
C ALA A 114 -6.48 -2.03 17.48
N ALA A 115 -7.75 -2.27 17.82
CA ALA A 115 -8.36 -1.89 19.09
C ALA A 115 -9.39 -2.93 19.54
N GLY A 116 -9.69 -2.98 20.84
CA GLY A 116 -10.61 -3.96 21.44
C GLY A 116 -9.94 -5.30 21.75
N GLY A 117 -10.71 -6.39 21.88
CA GLY A 117 -10.20 -7.72 22.24
C GLY A 117 -9.49 -7.77 23.60
N VAL A 118 -8.62 -8.77 23.74
CA VAL A 118 -7.86 -9.05 24.96
C VAL A 118 -6.36 -9.11 24.68
N GLY A 119 -5.59 -8.34 25.46
CA GLY A 119 -4.12 -8.41 25.44
C GLY A 119 -3.49 -7.76 24.21
N ASN A 120 -2.36 -8.32 23.77
CA ASN A 120 -1.61 -7.83 22.61
C ASN A 120 -2.13 -8.44 21.31
N TYR A 121 -1.84 -7.77 20.20
CA TYR A 121 -2.21 -8.22 18.87
C TYR A 121 -1.04 -8.87 18.12
N ASN A 122 -1.36 -9.95 17.41
CA ASN A 122 -0.53 -10.56 16.40
C ASN A 122 -1.05 -10.18 15.01
N TYR A 123 -0.13 -9.94 14.09
CA TYR A 123 -0.44 -9.60 12.71
C TYR A 123 0.05 -10.72 11.80
N ASN A 124 -0.68 -10.99 10.72
CA ASN A 124 -0.28 -11.92 9.68
C ASN A 124 -0.64 -11.33 8.31
N TRP A 125 0.36 -10.80 7.63
CA TRP A 125 0.22 -10.26 6.29
C TRP A 125 0.22 -11.38 5.26
N ILE A 126 -0.95 -11.72 4.75
CA ILE A 126 -1.18 -12.89 3.91
C ILE A 126 -0.34 -12.79 2.63
N GLY A 127 0.49 -13.80 2.39
CA GLY A 127 1.38 -13.87 1.23
C GLY A 127 2.63 -12.99 1.31
N GLN A 128 2.83 -12.21 2.38
CA GLN A 128 4.02 -11.36 2.56
C GLN A 128 5.05 -11.95 3.54
N ASN A 129 4.67 -12.95 4.33
CA ASN A 129 5.51 -13.51 5.41
C ASN A 129 5.97 -12.44 6.43
N GLN A 130 5.11 -11.48 6.75
CA GLN A 130 5.37 -10.42 7.72
C GLN A 130 4.37 -10.51 8.88
N THR A 131 4.84 -10.31 10.11
CA THR A 131 4.03 -10.47 11.34
C THR A 131 4.00 -9.23 12.23
N THR A 132 4.49 -8.12 11.72
CA THR A 132 4.53 -6.83 12.41
C THR A 132 3.30 -5.99 12.09
N GLN A 133 3.02 -5.00 12.94
CA GLN A 133 1.97 -4.02 12.74
C GLN A 133 2.05 -3.30 11.39
N THR A 134 3.27 -3.02 10.94
CA THR A 134 3.57 -2.42 9.64
C THR A 134 4.19 -3.47 8.74
N ALA A 135 3.63 -3.66 7.56
CA ALA A 135 4.29 -4.33 6.44
C ALA A 135 5.05 -3.33 5.58
N VAL A 136 6.24 -3.73 5.15
CA VAL A 136 7.15 -2.91 4.33
C VAL A 136 7.54 -3.66 3.06
N GLY A 137 8.12 -2.93 2.09
CA GLY A 137 8.61 -3.53 0.86
C GLY A 137 7.47 -3.94 -0.09
N LEU A 138 6.34 -3.25 -0.02
CA LEU A 138 5.14 -3.60 -0.77
C LEU A 138 5.16 -2.92 -2.14
N ALA A 139 4.75 -3.65 -3.18
CA ALA A 139 4.43 -3.08 -4.47
C ALA A 139 3.02 -2.47 -4.46
N ALA A 140 2.63 -1.76 -5.52
CA ALA A 140 1.23 -1.36 -5.66
C ALA A 140 0.32 -2.58 -5.77
N GLY A 141 -0.75 -2.60 -4.97
CA GLY A 141 -1.63 -3.76 -4.86
C GLY A 141 -2.58 -3.67 -3.68
N THR A 142 -3.43 -4.69 -3.55
CA THR A 142 -4.31 -4.86 -2.39
C THR A 142 -3.74 -5.96 -1.50
N TYR A 143 -3.62 -5.67 -0.22
CA TYR A 143 -3.04 -6.53 0.81
C TYR A 143 -4.09 -6.90 1.85
N LEU A 144 -4.06 -8.16 2.25
CA LEU A 144 -4.93 -8.71 3.29
C LEU A 144 -4.09 -8.99 4.53
N VAL A 145 -4.56 -8.53 5.69
CA VAL A 145 -3.94 -8.80 6.97
C VAL A 145 -4.96 -9.45 7.90
N GLU A 146 -4.53 -10.51 8.58
CA GLU A 146 -5.25 -11.05 9.73
C GLU A 146 -4.68 -10.42 11.00
N VAL A 147 -5.56 -9.91 11.85
CA VAL A 147 -5.23 -9.37 13.17
C VAL A 147 -5.91 -10.23 14.21
N ALA A 148 -5.13 -10.81 15.12
CA ALA A 148 -5.65 -11.64 16.21
C ALA A 148 -5.19 -11.09 17.55
N ASP A 149 -6.05 -11.13 18.56
CA ASP A 149 -5.68 -10.80 19.92
C ASP A 149 -5.01 -11.99 20.65
N SER A 150 -4.75 -11.87 21.95
CA SER A 150 -4.07 -12.93 22.73
C SER A 150 -4.95 -14.17 22.99
N ASN A 151 -6.26 -14.07 22.76
CA ASN A 151 -7.21 -15.18 22.83
C ASN A 151 -7.44 -15.83 21.46
N ASN A 152 -6.72 -15.40 20.42
CA ASN A 152 -6.88 -15.79 19.02
C ASN A 152 -8.23 -15.36 18.41
N CYS A 153 -8.86 -14.32 18.95
CA CYS A 153 -10.02 -13.69 18.33
C CYS A 153 -9.53 -12.87 17.14
N SER A 154 -9.84 -13.28 15.91
CA SER A 154 -9.29 -12.67 14.70
C SER A 154 -10.31 -11.94 13.82
N ILE A 155 -9.81 -10.92 13.13
CA ILE A 155 -10.49 -10.19 12.07
C ILE A 155 -9.55 -10.05 10.87
N PHE A 156 -10.12 -9.74 9.71
CA PHE A 156 -9.38 -9.41 8.49
C PHE A 156 -9.57 -7.95 8.13
N ASP A 157 -8.49 -7.31 7.66
CA ASP A 157 -8.53 -5.97 7.07
C ASP A 157 -7.86 -5.97 5.69
N THR A 158 -8.33 -5.09 4.80
CA THR A 158 -7.84 -4.96 3.41
C THR A 158 -7.29 -3.57 3.15
N ILE A 159 -6.05 -3.48 2.68
CA ILE A 159 -5.32 -2.23 2.49
C ILE A 159 -4.86 -2.12 1.04
N VAL A 160 -5.02 -0.95 0.42
CA VAL A 160 -4.55 -0.69 -0.95
C VAL A 160 -3.31 0.18 -0.91
N VAL A 161 -2.18 -0.36 -1.39
CA VAL A 161 -0.96 0.41 -1.66
C VAL A 161 -1.02 0.89 -3.11
N THR A 162 -0.84 2.19 -3.32
CA THR A 162 -0.89 2.82 -4.64
C THR A 162 0.52 3.12 -5.19
N GLN A 163 0.61 3.55 -6.44
CA GLN A 163 1.84 4.01 -7.08
C GLN A 163 1.56 5.24 -7.96
N PRO A 164 2.57 6.09 -8.25
CA PRO A 164 2.42 7.17 -9.21
C PRO A 164 2.20 6.63 -10.62
N THR A 165 1.67 7.48 -11.51
CA THR A 165 1.62 7.18 -12.94
C THR A 165 3.03 7.01 -13.51
N PRO A 166 3.23 6.16 -14.55
CA PRO A 166 4.55 5.99 -15.18
C PRO A 166 5.17 7.32 -15.61
N LEU A 167 6.47 7.51 -15.34
CA LEU A 167 7.22 8.63 -15.89
C LEU A 167 7.44 8.40 -17.39
N ALA A 168 6.94 9.31 -18.21
CA ALA A 168 7.13 9.36 -19.66
C ALA A 168 7.49 10.80 -20.09
N MET A 169 7.80 11.00 -21.37
CA MET A 169 8.08 12.33 -21.90
C MET A 169 7.53 12.50 -23.32
N ILE A 170 7.24 13.75 -23.70
CA ILE A 170 6.82 14.15 -25.04
C ILE A 170 7.92 15.01 -25.65
N PRO A 171 8.61 14.56 -26.70
CA PRO A 171 9.68 15.32 -27.34
C PRO A 171 9.18 16.30 -28.40
N SER A 172 9.96 17.37 -28.64
CA SER A 172 9.81 18.32 -29.74
C SER A 172 11.19 18.56 -30.36
N ILE A 173 11.38 18.21 -31.62
CA ILE A 173 12.69 18.22 -32.30
C ILE A 173 12.68 19.22 -33.47
N SER A 174 13.72 20.03 -33.55
CA SER A 174 14.03 20.87 -34.72
C SER A 174 15.40 20.48 -35.28
N GLY A 175 15.44 20.18 -36.58
CA GLY A 175 16.70 19.91 -37.28
C GLY A 175 17.57 21.15 -37.44
N ALA A 176 18.83 20.95 -37.81
CA ALA A 176 19.72 22.02 -38.23
C ALA A 176 19.26 22.60 -39.59
N SER A 177 19.40 23.91 -39.79
CA SER A 177 18.91 24.61 -40.99
C SER A 177 19.67 24.26 -42.26
N CYS A 178 20.98 23.97 -42.13
CA CYS A 178 21.88 23.62 -43.22
C CYS A 178 22.82 22.49 -42.81
N PHE A 179 23.40 21.80 -43.80
CA PHE A 179 24.44 20.82 -43.56
C PHE A 179 25.62 21.43 -42.79
N GLY A 180 25.95 20.86 -41.63
CA GLY A 180 27.05 21.31 -40.79
C GLY A 180 26.74 22.48 -39.83
N ASN A 181 25.51 23.01 -39.84
CA ASN A 181 25.09 24.00 -38.86
C ASN A 181 24.78 23.36 -37.50
N SER A 182 24.94 24.15 -36.44
CA SER A 182 24.61 23.78 -35.06
C SER A 182 23.50 24.67 -34.52
N ASP A 183 22.36 24.70 -35.22
CA ASP A 183 21.17 25.47 -34.84
C ASP A 183 19.92 24.60 -34.63
N GLY A 184 20.10 23.28 -34.58
CA GLY A 184 19.06 22.34 -34.18
C GLY A 184 18.70 22.48 -32.70
N ALA A 185 17.57 21.89 -32.31
CA ALA A 185 17.06 21.93 -30.96
C ALA A 185 16.24 20.67 -30.61
N VAL A 186 16.21 20.34 -29.33
CA VAL A 186 15.29 19.34 -28.76
C VAL A 186 14.72 19.85 -27.44
N GLY A 187 13.41 19.73 -27.28
CA GLY A 187 12.70 19.96 -26.02
C GLY A 187 11.97 18.72 -25.58
N VAL A 188 11.81 18.53 -24.28
CA VAL A 188 11.06 17.42 -23.68
C VAL A 188 10.10 17.95 -22.61
N VAL A 189 8.88 17.41 -22.60
CA VAL A 189 7.88 17.69 -21.56
C VAL A 189 7.59 16.38 -20.82
N PRO A 190 7.97 16.26 -19.53
CA PRO A 190 7.66 15.06 -18.75
C PRO A 190 6.16 14.96 -18.48
N VAL A 191 5.65 13.73 -18.47
CA VAL A 191 4.28 13.38 -18.07
C VAL A 191 4.33 12.21 -17.10
N GLY A 192 3.47 12.22 -16.08
CA GLY A 192 3.49 11.23 -14.99
C GLY A 192 4.71 11.37 -14.08
N GLY A 193 5.04 10.33 -13.31
CA GLY A 193 5.99 10.43 -12.19
C GLY A 193 5.55 11.46 -11.14
N VAL A 194 6.49 11.90 -10.31
CA VAL A 194 6.25 12.91 -9.26
C VAL A 194 7.18 14.11 -9.45
N GLY A 195 6.61 15.28 -9.77
CA GLY A 195 7.38 16.51 -9.91
C GLY A 195 7.92 17.04 -8.57
N PRO A 196 8.96 17.92 -8.58
CA PRO A 196 9.65 18.48 -9.75
C PRO A 196 10.55 17.49 -10.49
N TYR A 197 10.95 17.85 -11.72
CA TYR A 197 11.84 17.04 -12.56
C TYR A 197 13.19 17.73 -12.77
N SER A 198 14.24 16.94 -12.93
CA SER A 198 15.59 17.36 -13.31
C SER A 198 16.00 16.70 -14.62
N TYR A 199 16.88 17.35 -15.37
CA TYR A 199 17.30 16.93 -16.71
C TYR A 199 18.82 16.81 -16.74
N GLN A 200 19.31 15.85 -17.52
CA GLN A 200 20.73 15.72 -17.81
C GLN A 200 20.91 15.27 -19.26
N TRP A 201 21.45 16.15 -20.08
CA TRP A 201 21.74 15.87 -21.49
C TRP A 201 23.20 15.45 -21.69
N ASN A 202 23.45 14.56 -22.64
CA ASN A 202 24.80 14.12 -23.02
C ASN A 202 25.59 15.17 -23.85
N THR A 203 25.29 16.45 -23.71
CA THR A 203 25.99 17.56 -24.37
C THR A 203 27.32 17.89 -23.67
N SER A 204 28.14 18.73 -24.31
CA SER A 204 29.38 19.25 -23.74
C SER A 204 29.41 20.78 -23.81
N PRO A 205 29.23 21.50 -22.68
CA PRO A 205 28.95 20.98 -21.33
C PRO A 205 27.57 20.30 -21.23
N THR A 206 27.38 19.48 -20.20
CA THR A 206 26.09 18.85 -19.87
C THR A 206 25.04 19.92 -19.64
N ASP A 207 23.92 19.82 -20.36
CA ASP A 207 22.78 20.70 -20.20
C ASP A 207 21.77 20.10 -19.19
N ILE A 208 21.09 20.97 -18.44
CA ILE A 208 20.16 20.62 -17.36
C ILE A 208 18.76 21.23 -17.55
N PHE A 209 18.49 21.83 -18.70
CA PHE A 209 17.20 22.40 -19.04
C PHE A 209 16.30 21.38 -19.74
N SER A 210 14.99 21.63 -19.70
CA SER A 210 13.99 20.83 -20.42
C SER A 210 14.10 20.97 -21.95
N SER A 211 14.84 21.97 -22.43
CA SER A 211 15.09 22.18 -23.85
C SER A 211 16.52 22.63 -24.09
N VAL A 212 17.14 22.06 -25.11
CA VAL A 212 18.51 22.37 -25.54
C VAL A 212 18.48 22.83 -26.99
N THR A 213 19.19 23.92 -27.27
CA THR A 213 19.32 24.53 -28.60
C THR A 213 20.79 24.61 -29.00
N GLY A 214 21.07 24.92 -30.27
CA GLY A 214 22.45 25.06 -30.73
C GLY A 214 23.11 23.71 -31.04
N LEU A 215 22.29 22.72 -31.40
CA LEU A 215 22.73 21.34 -31.61
C LEU A 215 23.08 21.11 -33.08
N ALA A 216 24.20 20.44 -33.31
CA ALA A 216 24.54 19.88 -34.63
C ALA A 216 23.71 18.64 -34.91
N SER A 217 23.73 18.14 -36.14
CA SER A 217 23.13 16.83 -36.42
C SER A 217 23.84 15.72 -35.66
N GLY A 218 23.06 14.88 -34.99
CA GLY A 218 23.58 13.84 -34.11
C GLY A 218 22.50 13.31 -33.16
N THR A 219 22.86 12.30 -32.38
CA THR A 219 21.97 11.72 -31.36
C THR A 219 22.27 12.31 -29.99
N TYR A 220 21.23 12.81 -29.33
CA TYR A 220 21.29 13.39 -28.00
C TYR A 220 20.41 12.58 -27.06
N THR A 221 20.96 12.22 -25.90
CA THR A 221 20.29 11.45 -24.86
C THR A 221 19.99 12.37 -23.69
N VAL A 222 18.77 12.29 -23.17
CA VAL A 222 18.37 12.94 -21.93
C VAL A 222 18.03 11.90 -20.87
N THR A 223 18.48 12.15 -19.66
CA THR A 223 17.98 11.51 -18.45
C THR A 223 17.07 12.50 -17.73
N ILE A 224 15.81 12.14 -17.53
CA ILE A 224 14.86 12.86 -16.69
C ILE A 224 14.76 12.13 -15.36
N THR A 225 14.96 12.84 -14.24
CA THR A 225 14.80 12.30 -12.89
C THR A 225 13.72 13.07 -12.16
N ASP A 226 12.73 12.37 -11.61
CA ASP A 226 11.65 12.97 -10.84
C ASP A 226 12.02 13.18 -9.36
N ALA A 227 11.10 13.73 -8.55
CA ALA A 227 11.35 14.05 -7.14
C ALA A 227 11.59 12.83 -6.25
N ASN A 228 11.11 11.66 -6.70
CA ASN A 228 11.27 10.38 -6.03
C ASN A 228 12.50 9.61 -6.53
N SER A 229 13.37 10.27 -7.30
CA SER A 229 14.57 9.68 -7.91
C SER A 229 14.27 8.59 -8.96
N CYS A 230 13.05 8.55 -9.49
CA CYS A 230 12.71 7.68 -10.60
C CYS A 230 13.27 8.27 -11.90
N THR A 231 13.92 7.45 -12.72
CA THR A 231 14.62 7.91 -13.93
C THR A 231 13.96 7.41 -15.21
N LEU A 232 13.98 8.27 -16.23
CA LEU A 232 13.60 7.96 -17.60
C LEU A 232 14.73 8.41 -18.53
N VAL A 233 15.21 7.53 -19.38
CA VAL A 233 16.28 7.82 -20.35
C VAL A 233 15.75 7.61 -21.76
N ASP A 234 15.92 8.60 -22.63
CA ASP A 234 15.57 8.48 -24.05
C ASP A 234 16.56 9.25 -24.93
N SER A 235 16.58 8.94 -26.23
CA SER A 235 17.51 9.50 -27.21
C SER A 235 16.82 10.00 -28.47
N PHE A 236 17.28 11.14 -28.97
CA PHE A 236 16.69 11.85 -30.10
C PHE A 236 17.75 12.18 -31.15
N PHE A 237 17.42 11.98 -32.42
CA PHE A 237 18.29 12.36 -33.53
C PHE A 237 17.91 13.74 -34.08
N ILE A 238 18.87 14.66 -34.14
CA ILE A 238 18.73 15.97 -34.79
C ILE A 238 19.04 15.80 -36.28
N PRO A 239 18.05 15.94 -37.18
CA PRO A 239 18.29 15.84 -38.62
C PRO A 239 18.99 17.09 -39.16
N GLN A 240 19.66 16.95 -40.31
CA GLN A 240 20.15 18.06 -41.12
C GLN A 240 19.94 17.77 -42.62
N PRO A 241 19.87 18.81 -43.48
CA PRO A 241 19.84 18.61 -44.92
C PRO A 241 21.11 17.91 -45.43
N PRO A 242 21.06 17.21 -46.58
CA PRO A 242 22.25 16.71 -47.25
C PRO A 242 23.20 17.85 -47.64
N MET A 243 24.49 17.54 -47.76
CA MET A 243 25.48 18.51 -48.26
C MET A 243 25.08 19.02 -49.65
N LEU A 244 25.11 20.34 -49.84
CA LEU A 244 24.85 20.97 -51.14
C LEU A 244 26.00 20.65 -52.10
N ASN A 245 25.66 20.06 -53.23
CA ASN A 245 26.57 19.70 -54.31
C ASN A 245 26.10 20.34 -55.61
N PHE A 246 27.04 20.70 -56.48
CA PHE A 246 26.71 21.19 -57.81
C PHE A 246 27.72 20.69 -58.83
N ASN A 247 27.25 20.43 -60.04
CA ASN A 247 28.10 20.21 -61.20
C ASN A 247 27.72 21.19 -62.30
N SER A 248 28.70 21.93 -62.80
CA SER A 248 28.54 22.84 -63.93
C SER A 248 29.24 22.29 -65.17
N GLY A 249 28.69 22.61 -66.33
CA GLY A 249 29.33 22.32 -67.60
C GLY A 249 28.96 23.37 -68.64
N SER A 250 29.64 23.31 -69.78
CA SER A 250 29.35 24.18 -70.91
C SER A 250 29.57 23.46 -72.23
N THR A 251 28.91 23.93 -73.27
CA THR A 251 29.20 23.59 -74.66
C THR A 251 29.83 24.80 -75.34
N PRO A 252 31.04 24.69 -75.91
CA PRO A 252 31.68 25.80 -76.62
C PRO A 252 30.89 26.20 -77.87
N VAL A 253 31.06 27.47 -78.29
CA VAL A 253 30.58 27.93 -79.59
C VAL A 253 31.32 27.21 -80.73
N SER A 254 30.62 26.86 -81.80
CA SER A 254 31.19 26.02 -82.88
C SER A 254 32.22 26.73 -83.77
N CYS A 255 32.30 28.06 -83.70
CA CYS A 255 33.22 28.88 -84.49
C CYS A 255 33.46 30.25 -83.83
N ASN A 256 34.51 30.96 -84.28
CA ASN A 256 34.74 32.35 -83.88
C ASN A 256 33.52 33.21 -84.23
N ALA A 257 33.01 33.98 -83.26
CA ALA A 257 31.77 34.76 -83.33
C ALA A 257 30.44 33.96 -83.39
N GLY A 258 30.48 32.65 -83.12
CA GLY A 258 29.25 31.85 -82.94
C GLY A 258 28.50 32.20 -81.64
N SER A 259 27.19 31.97 -81.62
CA SER A 259 26.30 32.22 -80.46
C SER A 259 25.55 30.97 -79.99
N ASN A 260 26.07 29.78 -80.30
CA ASN A 260 25.41 28.49 -80.05
C ASN A 260 25.99 27.70 -78.86
N GLY A 261 26.82 28.35 -78.04
CA GLY A 261 27.29 27.75 -76.79
C GLY A 261 26.20 27.72 -75.73
N SER A 262 26.36 26.86 -74.73
CA SER A 262 25.47 26.79 -73.57
C SER A 262 26.25 26.58 -72.28
N ALA A 263 25.67 26.95 -71.16
CA ALA A 263 26.14 26.59 -69.83
C ALA A 263 24.99 25.97 -69.03
N PHE A 264 25.31 25.02 -68.16
CA PHE A 264 24.34 24.42 -67.25
C PHE A 264 24.94 24.25 -65.86
N ILE A 265 24.06 24.16 -64.87
CA ILE A 265 24.39 23.78 -63.50
C ILE A 265 23.31 22.78 -63.05
N ASN A 266 23.70 21.61 -62.54
CA ASN A 266 22.78 20.79 -61.77
C ASN A 266 23.19 20.86 -60.31
N VAL A 267 22.20 21.07 -59.45
CA VAL A 267 22.37 21.17 -58.00
C VAL A 267 21.69 19.98 -57.37
N SER A 268 22.32 19.38 -56.37
CA SER A 268 21.76 18.30 -55.55
C SER A 268 22.08 18.55 -54.07
N GLY A 269 21.28 18.00 -53.15
CA GLY A 269 21.43 18.25 -51.71
C GLY A 269 21.02 19.67 -51.27
N GLY A 270 21.35 20.06 -50.05
CA GLY A 270 20.86 21.30 -49.44
C GLY A 270 19.32 21.34 -49.29
N THR A 271 18.77 22.55 -49.20
CA THR A 271 17.34 22.80 -49.01
C THR A 271 16.77 23.57 -50.20
N SER A 272 15.74 23.03 -50.86
CA SER A 272 15.02 23.67 -51.97
C SER A 272 14.07 24.76 -51.46
N PRO A 273 13.81 25.85 -52.21
CA PRO A 273 14.21 26.12 -53.60
C PRO A 273 15.61 26.74 -53.76
N TYR A 274 16.27 26.44 -54.89
CA TYR A 274 17.56 27.04 -55.26
C TYR A 274 17.38 28.34 -56.05
N SER A 275 18.29 29.30 -55.84
CA SER A 275 18.37 30.54 -56.61
C SER A 275 19.66 30.56 -57.45
N TYR A 276 19.54 30.95 -58.71
CA TYR A 276 20.65 30.99 -59.67
C TYR A 276 20.88 32.42 -60.16
N ASN A 277 22.14 32.84 -60.25
CA ASN A 277 22.53 34.12 -60.83
C ASN A 277 23.67 33.88 -61.83
N TRP A 278 23.43 34.15 -63.11
CA TRP A 278 24.38 33.91 -64.21
C TRP A 278 25.03 35.23 -64.65
N SER A 279 26.32 35.20 -64.96
CA SER A 279 27.08 36.37 -65.44
C SER A 279 28.12 35.99 -66.51
N PRO A 280 28.37 36.83 -67.54
CA PRO A 280 27.65 38.06 -67.85
C PRO A 280 26.19 37.77 -68.22
N ALA A 281 25.28 38.63 -67.75
CA ALA A 281 23.86 38.53 -68.03
C ALA A 281 23.54 38.83 -69.49
#